data_AF-A0A524D4N4-F1
#
_entry.id   AF-A0A524D4N4-F1
#
_cell.length_a   1.000
_cell.length_b   1.000
_cell.length_c   1.000
_cell.angle_alpha   90.00
_cell.angle_beta   90.00
_cell.angle_gamma   90.00
#
_symmetry.space_group_name_H-M   'P 1'
#
loop_
_entity.id
_entity.type
_entity.pdbx_description
1 polymer ?
#
loop_
_entity_poly.entity_id
_entity_poly.type
_entity_poly.pdbx_seq_one_letter_code
_entity_poly.pdbx_strand_id
1 'polypeptide(L)'
;MSLHHQLPFLVCCLQTSCGFRYIVILLKVYLRIYLLAFLMKTRRERIIELLERTEHPMTVQDLAEWLDIRNRSTLYEDLEHVAKSVQPQGKQLLMRPASCGKCGYVFRHRETPKKPTKCPKCRSEWILLPGYIIRDKE
;
A
#
# COMPACT_ATOMS: atom_id res chain seq x y z
N MET A 1 -7.18 26.77 -59.38
CA MET A 1 -7.50 27.68 -58.25
C MET A 1 -7.79 26.83 -57.03
N SER A 2 -7.03 27.10 -55.99
CA SER A 2 -6.85 26.41 -54.73
C SER A 2 -8.13 26.15 -53.95
N LEU A 3 -8.15 25.12 -53.09
CA LEU A 3 -8.66 25.14 -51.71
C LEU A 3 -8.20 23.85 -50.98
N HIS A 4 -7.35 24.02 -49.96
CA HIS A 4 -7.12 23.22 -48.73
C HIS A 4 -6.92 21.70 -48.86
N HIS A 5 -5.80 21.06 -48.51
CA HIS A 5 -4.80 21.26 -47.43
C HIS A 5 -5.35 21.32 -46.00
N GLN A 6 -5.63 20.14 -45.43
CA GLN A 6 -5.64 19.76 -43.99
C GLN A 6 -6.15 18.31 -43.95
N LEU A 7 -5.39 17.25 -43.64
CA LEU A 7 -4.48 17.03 -42.52
C LEU A 7 -3.55 15.84 -42.83
N PRO A 8 -2.23 15.96 -42.68
CA PRO A 8 -1.39 14.79 -42.43
C PRO A 8 -0.47 15.04 -41.23
N PHE A 9 -1.04 15.37 -40.05
CA PHE A 9 -0.25 15.52 -38.82
C PHE A 9 -0.62 14.53 -37.71
N LEU A 10 -1.67 13.73 -37.87
CA LEU A 10 -2.14 12.83 -36.80
C LEU A 10 -1.63 11.39 -36.87
N VAL A 11 -0.91 10.99 -37.94
CA VAL A 11 -0.52 9.57 -38.13
C VAL A 11 0.98 9.31 -37.94
N CYS A 12 1.83 10.34 -37.76
CA CYS A 12 3.29 10.14 -37.74
C CYS A 12 3.93 10.04 -36.33
N CYS A 13 3.19 10.23 -35.24
CA CYS A 13 3.78 10.22 -33.88
C CYS A 13 3.78 8.85 -33.18
N LEU A 14 3.04 7.86 -33.67
CA LEU A 14 2.93 6.53 -33.04
C LEU A 14 4.07 5.56 -33.39
N GLN A 15 5.04 5.97 -34.22
CA GLN A 15 6.19 5.14 -34.62
C GLN A 15 7.55 5.82 -34.42
N THR A 16 7.64 6.88 -33.61
CA THR A 16 8.94 7.51 -33.27
C THR A 16 9.31 7.29 -31.81
N SER A 17 10.58 7.01 -31.58
CA SER A 17 11.32 6.88 -30.32
C SER A 17 11.20 8.06 -29.33
N CYS A 18 10.33 9.04 -29.60
CA CYS A 18 10.03 10.20 -28.75
C CYS A 18 9.01 9.91 -27.63
N GLY A 19 7.99 9.07 -27.88
CA GLY A 19 6.95 8.78 -26.90
C GLY A 19 7.48 8.11 -25.62
N PHE A 20 8.43 7.18 -25.77
CA PHE A 20 9.05 6.49 -24.64
C PHE A 20 9.93 7.43 -23.79
N ARG A 21 10.70 8.34 -24.43
CA ARG A 21 11.49 9.34 -23.71
C ARG A 21 10.60 10.28 -22.90
N TYR A 22 9.49 10.74 -23.48
CA TYR A 22 8.53 11.60 -22.80
C TYR A 22 7.86 10.89 -21.61
N ILE A 23 7.42 9.64 -21.77
CA ILE A 23 6.83 8.82 -20.69
C ILE A 23 7.82 8.64 -19.52
N VAL A 24 9.09 8.31 -19.80
CA VAL A 24 10.10 8.14 -18.75
C VAL A 24 10.39 9.46 -18.04
N ILE A 25 10.43 10.59 -18.77
CA ILE A 25 10.59 11.92 -18.18
C ILE A 25 9.40 12.25 -17.26
N LEU A 26 8.17 12.06 -17.73
CA LEU A 26 6.96 12.29 -16.94
C LEU A 26 6.90 11.41 -15.69
N LEU A 27 7.21 10.11 -15.81
CA LEU A 27 7.27 9.19 -14.67
C LEU A 27 8.30 9.65 -13.64
N LYS A 28 9.49 10.09 -14.08
CA LYS A 28 10.51 10.62 -13.17
C LYS A 28 10.05 11.89 -12.46
N VAL A 29 9.43 12.82 -13.20
CA VAL A 29 8.91 14.08 -12.63
C VAL A 29 7.80 13.78 -11.63
N TYR A 30 6.82 12.95 -12.00
CA TYR A 30 5.71 12.56 -11.14
C TYR A 30 6.19 11.81 -9.90
N LEU A 31 7.08 10.82 -10.05
CA LEU A 31 7.64 10.08 -8.93
C LEU A 31 8.43 11.00 -7.99
N ARG A 32 9.18 11.97 -8.53
CA ARG A 32 9.92 12.95 -7.71
C ARG A 32 8.97 13.88 -6.95
N ILE A 33 7.95 14.43 -7.61
CA ILE A 33 6.93 15.28 -6.95
C ILE A 33 6.21 14.47 -5.88
N TYR A 34 5.80 13.24 -6.21
CA TYR A 34 5.10 12.35 -5.29
C TYR A 34 5.96 11.98 -4.09
N LEU A 35 7.23 11.64 -4.31
CA LEU A 35 8.17 11.31 -3.23
C LEU A 35 8.43 12.53 -2.34
N LEU A 36 8.60 13.72 -2.91
CA LEU A 36 8.75 14.95 -2.13
C LEU A 36 7.51 15.21 -1.28
N ALA A 37 6.31 15.10 -1.86
CA ALA A 37 5.03 15.26 -1.16
C ALA A 37 4.82 14.21 -0.06
N PHE A 38 5.31 12.99 -0.25
CA PHE A 38 5.26 11.93 0.76
C PHE A 38 6.25 12.17 1.91
N LEU A 39 7.46 12.64 1.61
CA LEU A 39 8.52 12.84 2.62
C LEU A 39 8.25 14.04 3.54
N MET A 40 7.49 15.03 3.09
CA MET A 40 7.10 16.19 3.90
C MET A 40 5.98 15.88 4.91
N LYS A 41 5.34 14.70 4.83
CA LYS A 41 4.30 14.27 5.77
C LYS A 41 4.90 13.76 7.07
N THR A 42 4.15 13.89 8.14
CA THR A 42 4.49 13.27 9.43
C THR A 42 4.44 11.74 9.31
N ARG A 43 5.10 11.04 10.25
CA ARG A 43 5.15 9.58 10.28
C ARG A 43 3.75 8.93 10.20
N ARG A 44 2.78 9.46 10.95
CA ARG A 44 1.41 8.91 10.99
C ARG A 44 0.63 9.20 9.71
N GLU A 45 0.79 10.38 9.13
CA GLU A 45 0.20 10.72 7.83
C GLU A 45 0.75 9.85 6.70
N ARG A 46 2.05 9.52 6.73
CA ARG A 46 2.66 8.57 5.80
C ARG A 46 2.06 7.17 5.93
N ILE A 47 1.81 6.70 7.16
CA ILE A 47 1.13 5.42 7.40
C ILE A 47 -0.29 5.45 6.83
N ILE A 48 -1.06 6.50 7.10
CA ILE A 48 -2.42 6.66 6.58
C ILE A 48 -2.43 6.61 5.06
N GLU A 49 -1.58 7.41 4.40
CA GLU A 49 -1.52 7.44 2.94
C GLU A 49 -1.15 6.08 2.32
N LEU A 50 -0.19 5.35 2.91
CA LEU A 50 0.17 4.01 2.43
C LEU A 50 -1.01 3.04 2.57
N LEU A 51 -1.67 3.03 3.73
CA LEU A 51 -2.76 2.11 4.02
C LEU A 51 -4.06 2.44 3.26
N GLU A 52 -4.22 3.70 2.83
CA GLU A 52 -5.33 4.11 1.96
C GLU A 52 -5.09 3.72 0.50
N ARG A 53 -3.87 3.95 -0.01
CA ARG A 53 -3.54 3.69 -1.42
C ARG A 53 -3.32 2.21 -1.72
N THR A 54 -3.02 1.39 -0.73
CA THR A 54 -2.78 -0.03 -0.95
C THR A 54 -4.07 -0.76 -1.34
N GLU A 55 -3.96 -1.61 -2.36
CA GLU A 55 -5.02 -2.53 -2.77
C GLU A 55 -5.12 -3.72 -1.82
N HIS A 56 -3.99 -4.13 -1.22
CA HIS A 56 -3.86 -5.33 -0.40
C HIS A 56 -3.47 -4.99 1.05
N PRO A 57 -3.93 -5.77 2.06
CA PRO A 57 -3.56 -5.51 3.44
C PRO A 57 -2.07 -5.65 3.69
N MET A 58 -1.43 -4.58 4.17
CA MET A 58 0.01 -4.54 4.47
C MET A 58 0.29 -5.01 5.89
N THR A 59 1.34 -5.81 6.07
CA THR A 59 1.79 -6.23 7.40
C THR A 59 2.61 -5.12 8.07
N VAL A 60 2.80 -5.22 9.38
CA VAL A 60 3.70 -4.31 10.12
C VAL A 60 5.13 -4.39 9.60
N GLN A 61 5.55 -5.55 9.09
CA GLN A 61 6.87 -5.70 8.49
C GLN A 61 6.98 -4.91 7.19
N ASP A 62 5.96 -4.99 6.34
CA ASP A 62 5.93 -4.20 5.10
C ASP A 62 5.97 -2.71 5.43
N LEU A 63 5.16 -2.24 6.38
CA LEU A 63 5.18 -0.84 6.81
C LEU A 63 6.55 -0.40 7.36
N ALA A 64 7.22 -1.26 8.11
CA ALA A 64 8.56 -0.98 8.63
C ALA A 64 9.59 -0.81 7.51
N GLU A 65 9.53 -1.67 6.49
CA GLU A 65 10.41 -1.61 5.32
C GLU A 65 10.13 -0.38 4.45
N TRP A 66 8.85 -0.10 4.16
CA TRP A 66 8.45 1.05 3.33
C TRP A 66 8.72 2.40 3.98
N LEU A 67 8.66 2.48 5.31
CA LEU A 67 8.85 3.72 6.06
C LEU A 67 10.25 3.86 6.68
N ASP A 68 11.12 2.87 6.51
CA ASP A 68 12.44 2.76 7.15
C ASP A 68 12.38 2.92 8.69
N ILE A 69 11.38 2.28 9.31
CA ILE A 69 11.16 2.32 10.75
C ILE A 69 11.76 1.07 11.40
N ARG A 70 12.78 1.26 12.23
CA ARG A 70 13.46 0.15 12.94
C ARG A 70 12.62 -0.46 14.07
N ASN A 71 11.81 0.35 14.75
CA ASN A 71 11.05 -0.09 15.92
C ASN A 71 9.62 -0.49 15.56
N ARG A 72 9.35 -1.80 15.57
CA ARG A 72 8.01 -2.35 15.31
C ARG A 72 7.00 -2.01 16.41
N SER A 73 7.43 -1.80 17.67
CA SER A 73 6.52 -1.41 18.76
C SER A 73 5.86 -0.07 18.48
N THR A 74 6.67 0.90 18.03
CA THR A 74 6.20 2.23 17.67
C THR A 74 5.17 2.19 16.53
N LEU A 75 5.31 1.26 15.59
CA LEU A 75 4.31 1.05 14.53
C LEU A 75 2.97 0.55 15.08
N TYR A 76 2.97 -0.35 16.08
CA TYR A 76 1.72 -0.79 16.71
C TYR A 76 1.01 0.36 17.43
N GLU A 77 1.76 1.20 18.15
CA GLU A 77 1.22 2.41 18.78
C GLU A 77 0.66 3.39 17.74
N ASP A 78 1.41 3.64 16.66
CA ASP A 78 0.97 4.51 15.58
C ASP A 78 -0.30 3.99 14.90
N LEU A 79 -0.41 2.67 14.66
CA LEU A 79 -1.63 2.06 14.10
C LEU A 79 -2.86 2.26 15.00
N GLU A 80 -2.68 2.22 16.32
CA GLU A 80 -3.77 2.52 17.26
C GLU A 80 -4.23 3.98 17.16
N HIS A 81 -3.27 4.90 17.07
CA HIS A 81 -3.56 6.32 16.84
C HIS A 81 -4.21 6.57 15.48
N VAL A 82 -3.74 5.90 14.42
CA VAL A 82 -4.30 5.98 13.08
C VAL A 82 -5.75 5.51 13.08
N ALA A 83 -6.07 4.38 13.73
CA ALA A 83 -7.44 3.87 13.83
C ALA A 83 -8.40 4.92 14.41
N LYS A 84 -7.97 5.63 15.46
CA LYS A 84 -8.74 6.72 16.08
C LYS A 84 -8.83 7.97 15.19
N SER A 85 -7.74 8.29 14.48
CA SER A 85 -7.65 9.50 13.65
C SER A 85 -8.46 9.42 12.36
N VAL A 86 -8.68 8.23 11.79
CA VAL A 86 -9.38 8.07 10.51
C VAL A 86 -10.90 7.96 10.67
N GLN A 87 -11.38 7.56 11.86
CA GLN A 87 -12.81 7.44 12.16
C GLN A 87 -13.62 8.73 11.91
N PRO A 88 -13.17 9.93 12.35
CA PRO A 88 -13.86 11.18 12.08
C PRO A 88 -13.91 11.56 10.59
N GLN A 89 -13.04 10.99 9.77
CA GLN A 89 -12.94 11.28 8.33
C GLN A 89 -13.86 10.39 7.49
N GLY A 90 -14.75 9.62 8.11
CA GLY A 90 -15.59 8.65 7.42
C GLY A 90 -14.80 7.45 6.90
N LYS A 91 -13.66 7.13 7.53
CA LYS A 91 -12.80 6.00 7.17
C LYS A 91 -12.61 5.04 8.33
N GLN A 92 -12.21 3.82 8.04
CA GLN A 92 -11.94 2.78 9.03
C GLN A 92 -10.65 2.02 8.72
N LEU A 93 -9.88 1.76 9.77
CA LEU A 93 -8.74 0.86 9.71
C LEU A 93 -9.22 -0.58 9.91
N LEU A 94 -9.15 -1.38 8.86
CA LEU A 94 -9.48 -2.80 8.86
C LEU A 94 -8.22 -3.64 9.11
N MET A 95 -8.35 -4.66 9.97
CA MET A 95 -7.31 -5.64 10.24
C MET A 95 -7.70 -7.00 9.68
N ARG A 96 -6.88 -7.54 8.77
CA ARG A 96 -6.92 -8.96 8.39
C ARG A 96 -6.21 -9.76 9.49
N PRO A 97 -6.88 -10.72 10.15
CA PRO A 97 -6.26 -11.51 11.19
C PRO A 97 -5.18 -12.44 10.63
N ALA A 98 -4.26 -12.85 11.51
CA ALA A 98 -3.27 -13.86 11.17
C ALA A 98 -3.97 -15.18 10.79
N SER A 99 -3.49 -15.84 9.74
CA SER A 99 -4.10 -17.08 9.23
C SER A 99 -3.08 -18.02 8.61
N CYS A 100 -3.40 -19.32 8.54
CA CYS A 100 -2.57 -20.27 7.83
C CYS A 100 -2.80 -20.16 6.32
N GLY A 101 -1.73 -19.96 5.54
CA GLY A 101 -1.79 -19.88 4.08
C GLY A 101 -2.21 -21.20 3.42
N LYS A 102 -1.99 -22.35 4.10
CA LYS A 102 -2.34 -23.68 3.56
C LYS A 102 -3.81 -24.08 3.79
N CYS A 103 -4.35 -23.84 4.99
CA CYS A 103 -5.68 -24.35 5.35
C CYS A 103 -6.69 -23.27 5.78
N GLY A 104 -6.30 -22.00 5.78
CA GLY A 104 -7.17 -20.88 6.15
C GLY A 104 -7.50 -20.76 7.64
N TYR A 105 -6.88 -21.56 8.51
CA TYR A 105 -7.10 -21.44 9.96
C TYR A 105 -6.77 -20.03 10.46
N VAL A 106 -7.75 -19.35 11.06
CA VAL A 106 -7.61 -17.98 11.59
C VAL A 106 -7.24 -18.05 13.07
N PHE A 107 -6.14 -17.39 13.45
CA PHE A 107 -5.67 -17.32 14.83
C PHE A 107 -6.44 -16.22 15.58
N ARG A 108 -7.66 -16.51 16.04
CA ARG A 108 -8.56 -15.53 16.69
C ARG A 108 -8.28 -15.31 18.18
N HIS A 109 -7.73 -16.30 18.87
CA HIS A 109 -7.33 -16.19 20.27
C HIS A 109 -6.03 -16.96 20.49
N ARG A 110 -5.08 -16.32 21.20
CA ARG A 110 -3.83 -16.97 21.59
C ARG A 110 -4.15 -17.83 22.82
N GLU A 111 -4.52 -19.08 22.61
CA GLU A 111 -4.63 -20.08 23.70
C GLU A 111 -3.29 -20.25 24.43
N THR A 112 -2.17 -19.97 23.74
CA THR A 112 -0.82 -19.98 24.32
C THR A 112 -0.14 -18.61 24.19
N PRO A 113 0.58 -18.15 25.23
CA PRO A 113 1.30 -16.86 25.20
C PRO A 113 2.44 -16.83 24.17
N LYS A 114 2.97 -17.98 23.77
CA LYS A 114 4.00 -18.10 22.73
C LYS A 114 3.37 -18.09 21.34
N LYS A 115 3.97 -17.34 20.41
CA LYS A 115 3.57 -17.31 18.99
C LYS A 115 3.74 -18.73 18.41
N PRO A 116 2.67 -19.39 17.92
CA PRO A 116 2.81 -20.70 17.29
C PRO A 116 3.65 -20.56 16.01
N THR A 117 4.66 -21.41 15.87
CA THR A 117 5.46 -21.53 14.64
C THR A 117 4.79 -22.42 13.59
N LYS A 118 3.83 -23.25 14.01
CA LYS A 118 3.09 -24.19 13.14
C LYS A 118 1.59 -24.06 13.31
N CYS A 119 0.86 -24.33 12.24
CA CYS A 119 -0.60 -24.38 12.28
C CYS A 119 -1.10 -25.58 13.13
N PRO A 120 -2.02 -25.40 14.09
CA PRO A 120 -2.55 -26.50 14.90
C PRO A 120 -3.38 -27.50 14.08
N LYS A 121 -4.01 -27.08 12.98
CA LYS A 121 -4.83 -27.96 12.13
C LYS A 121 -4.02 -28.78 11.13
N CYS A 122 -3.09 -28.15 10.40
CA CYS A 122 -2.39 -28.79 9.28
C CYS A 122 -0.87 -28.88 9.44
N ARG A 123 -0.32 -28.39 10.57
CA ARG A 123 1.12 -28.38 10.91
C ARG A 123 2.03 -27.63 9.93
N SER A 124 1.46 -26.88 8.99
CA SER A 124 2.21 -26.03 8.08
C SER A 124 2.86 -24.85 8.82
N GLU A 125 4.04 -24.46 8.37
CA GLU A 125 4.78 -23.27 8.83
C GLU A 125 4.40 -22.01 8.02
N TRP A 126 3.59 -22.16 6.96
CA TRP A 126 3.15 -21.04 6.15
C TRP A 126 2.02 -20.27 6.86
N ILE A 127 2.43 -19.30 7.68
CA ILE A 127 1.56 -18.44 8.48
C ILE A 127 1.59 -17.02 7.91
N LEU A 128 0.44 -16.55 7.45
CA LEU A 128 0.23 -15.18 7.02
C LEU A 128 0.11 -14.28 8.25
N LEU A 129 0.96 -13.26 8.31
CA LEU A 129 0.93 -12.23 9.36
C LEU A 129 -0.37 -11.41 9.29
N PRO A 130 -0.75 -10.74 10.40
CA PRO A 130 -1.85 -9.79 10.36
C PRO A 130 -1.52 -8.64 9.39
N GLY A 131 -2.52 -8.23 8.62
CA GLY A 131 -2.42 -7.13 7.66
C GLY A 131 -3.40 -6.02 8.00
N TYR A 132 -3.08 -4.80 7.61
CA TYR A 132 -3.85 -3.59 7.89
C TYR A 132 -4.17 -2.88 6.58
N ILE A 133 -5.33 -2.25 6.52
CA ILE A 133 -5.80 -1.52 5.35
C ILE A 133 -6.83 -0.48 5.75
N ILE A 134 -6.81 0.71 5.13
CA ILE A 134 -7.82 1.74 5.38
C ILE A 134 -8.83 1.72 4.23
N ARG A 135 -10.11 1.75 4.59
CA ARG A 135 -11.23 1.86 3.64
C ARG A 135 -12.23 2.88 4.13
N ASP A 136 -13.02 3.42 3.22
CA ASP A 136 -14.12 4.30 3.59
C ASP A 136 -15.17 3.50 4.39
N LYS A 137 -15.80 4.19 5.35
CA LYS A 137 -16.82 3.66 6.22
C LYS A 137 -18.17 4.05 5.60
N GLU A 138 -18.85 3.08 5.00
CA GLU A 138 -20.24 3.21 4.53
C GLU A 138 -21.21 3.47 5.68
#